data_AF-T1ZHB7-F1
#
_entry.id   AF-T1ZHB7-F1
#
_cell.length_a   1.000
_cell.length_b   1.000
_cell.length_c   1.000
_cell.angle_alpha   90.00
_cell.angle_beta   90.00
_cell.angle_gamma   90.00
#
_symmetry.space_group_name_H-M   'P 1'
#
loop_
_entity.id
_entity.type
_entity.pdbx_description
1 polymer ?
#
loop_
_entity_poly.entity_id
_entity_poly.type
_entity_poly.pdbx_seq_one_letter_code
_entity_poly.pdbx_strand_id
1 'polypeptide(L)'
;MVRDLGTVERSILEGFAAIAKDVESSGGGNALVVSHSMTIGTFACLIDPSIILNPGVQNGSVTVIEYENGKITIQTLGDLSYRQVGAKILEGQK
;
A
#
# COMPACT_ATOMS: atom_id res chain seq x y z
N MET A 1 26.13 9.35 0.28
CA MET A 1 25.37 8.10 -0.04
C MET A 1 24.21 8.47 -0.95
N VAL A 2 24.44 8.53 -2.25
CA VAL A 2 23.36 8.71 -3.23
C VAL A 2 22.86 7.29 -3.51
N ARG A 3 21.76 6.88 -2.88
CA ARG A 3 21.11 5.61 -3.24
C ARG A 3 20.57 5.80 -4.66
N ASP A 4 20.92 4.89 -5.56
CA ASP A 4 20.37 4.87 -6.92
C ASP A 4 18.84 4.72 -6.83
N LEU A 5 18.14 5.82 -7.10
CA LEU A 5 16.69 5.93 -6.89
C LEU A 5 15.93 4.93 -7.77
N GLY A 6 16.43 4.67 -8.98
CA GLY A 6 15.81 3.75 -9.94
C GLY A 6 15.82 2.29 -9.49
N THR A 7 16.87 1.84 -8.79
CA THR A 7 16.93 0.47 -8.25
C THR A 7 15.93 0.28 -7.10
N VAL A 8 15.74 1.28 -6.25
CA VAL A 8 14.82 1.21 -5.11
C VAL A 8 13.36 1.21 -5.57
N GLU A 9 13.00 2.10 -6.50
CA GLU A 9 11.65 2.19 -7.07
C GLU A 9 11.23 0.88 -7.75
N ARG A 10 12.13 0.30 -8.55
CA ARG A 10 11.89 -1.00 -9.20
C ARG A 10 11.67 -2.10 -8.16
N SER A 11 12.50 -2.16 -7.14
CA SER A 11 12.39 -3.17 -6.08
C SER A 11 11.06 -3.07 -5.32
N ILE A 12 10.56 -1.85 -5.10
CA ILE A 12 9.25 -1.62 -4.46
C ILE A 12 8.13 -2.17 -5.34
N LEU A 13 8.08 -1.78 -6.61
CA LEU A 13 7.03 -2.22 -7.54
C LEU A 13 7.04 -3.74 -7.70
N GLU A 14 8.22 -4.34 -7.91
CA GLU A 14 8.38 -5.79 -8.06
C GLU A 14 7.96 -6.53 -6.80
N GLY A 15 8.31 -6.03 -5.61
CA GLY A 15 7.93 -6.64 -4.34
C GLY A 15 6.42 -6.70 -4.14
N PHE A 16 5.71 -5.59 -4.31
CA PHE A 16 4.24 -5.57 -4.18
C PHE A 16 3.56 -6.39 -5.28
N ALA A 17 4.04 -6.32 -6.53
CA ALA A 17 3.49 -7.12 -7.62
C ALA A 17 3.73 -8.62 -7.43
N ALA A 18 4.86 -9.04 -6.86
CA ALA A 18 5.13 -10.44 -6.56
C ALA A 18 4.15 -11.00 -5.52
N ILE A 19 3.87 -10.24 -4.45
CA ILE A 19 2.85 -10.63 -3.46
C ILE A 19 1.48 -10.75 -4.11
N ALA A 20 1.08 -9.77 -4.92
CA ALA A 20 -0.23 -9.79 -5.56
C ALA A 20 -0.41 -10.96 -6.54
N LYS A 21 0.64 -11.30 -7.31
CA LYS A 21 0.67 -12.48 -8.18
C LYS A 21 0.56 -13.79 -7.40
N ASP A 22 1.28 -13.89 -6.27
CA ASP A 22 1.25 -15.08 -5.42
C ASP A 22 -0.17 -15.32 -4.88
N VAL A 23 -0.83 -14.26 -4.40
CA VAL A 23 -2.23 -14.28 -3.94
C VAL A 23 -3.18 -14.67 -5.07
N GLU A 24 -3.07 -14.04 -6.25
CA GLU A 24 -3.90 -14.37 -7.43
C GLU A 24 -3.73 -15.84 -7.83
N SER A 25 -2.48 -16.33 -7.88
CA SER A 25 -2.16 -17.72 -8.22
C SER A 25 -2.65 -18.75 -7.18
N SER A 26 -2.83 -18.32 -5.94
CA SER A 26 -3.34 -19.12 -4.82
C SER A 26 -4.87 -19.17 -4.74
N GLY A 27 -5.58 -18.62 -5.74
CA GLY A 27 -7.04 -18.56 -5.79
C GLY A 27 -7.63 -17.20 -5.44
N GLY A 28 -6.79 -16.17 -5.30
CA GLY A 28 -7.20 -14.80 -5.00
C GLY A 28 -7.51 -14.55 -3.51
N GLY A 29 -8.09 -13.39 -3.24
CA GLY A 29 -8.43 -12.94 -1.89
C GLY A 29 -7.59 -11.76 -1.42
N ASN A 30 -7.57 -11.54 -0.11
CA ASN A 30 -6.94 -10.37 0.49
C ASN A 30 -5.56 -10.71 1.06
N ALA A 31 -4.59 -9.81 0.86
CA ALA A 31 -3.31 -9.83 1.56
C ALA A 31 -3.13 -8.56 2.38
N LEU A 32 -2.50 -8.70 3.54
CA LEU A 32 -2.11 -7.57 4.39
C LEU A 32 -0.60 -7.40 4.34
N VAL A 33 -0.15 -6.21 3.93
CA VAL A 33 1.27 -5.84 3.87
C VAL A 33 1.51 -4.67 4.81
N VAL A 34 2.46 -4.82 5.73
CA VAL A 34 2.89 -3.75 6.63
C VAL A 34 4.19 -3.15 6.09
N SER A 35 4.20 -1.84 5.88
CA SER A 35 5.34 -1.14 5.28
C SER A 35 5.48 0.29 5.85
N HIS A 36 6.47 1.03 5.36
CA HIS A 36 6.79 2.39 5.78
C HIS A 36 6.09 3.44 4.91
N SER A 37 5.79 4.61 5.48
CA SER A 37 5.09 5.71 4.78
C SER A 37 5.75 6.10 3.46
N MET A 38 7.08 6.25 3.43
CA MET A 38 7.82 6.58 2.21
C MET A 38 7.72 5.48 1.15
N THR A 39 7.72 4.21 1.55
CA THR A 39 7.59 3.08 0.62
C THR A 39 6.19 3.05 0.00
N ILE A 40 5.15 3.28 0.79
CA ILE A 40 3.76 3.35 0.33
C ILE A 40 3.57 4.55 -0.62
N GLY A 41 4.12 5.72 -0.27
CA GLY A 41 4.05 6.92 -1.11
C GLY A 41 4.80 6.75 -2.44
N THR A 42 6.00 6.18 -2.39
CA THR A 42 6.77 5.86 -3.61
C THR A 42 6.02 4.88 -4.49
N PHE A 43 5.49 3.79 -3.90
CA PHE A 43 4.66 2.83 -4.63
C PHE A 43 3.45 3.50 -5.29
N ALA A 44 2.71 4.35 -4.56
CA ALA A 44 1.55 5.05 -5.09
C ALA A 44 1.92 5.95 -6.29
N CYS A 45 3.02 6.69 -6.20
CA CYS A 45 3.55 7.53 -7.28
C CYS A 45 3.99 6.72 -8.51
N LEU A 46 4.49 5.49 -8.32
CA LEU A 46 4.87 4.59 -9.42
C LEU A 46 3.65 4.03 -10.17
N ILE A 47 2.52 3.86 -9.48
CA ILE A 47 1.26 3.40 -10.08
C ILE A 47 0.50 4.56 -10.74
N ASP A 48 0.44 5.70 -10.07
CA ASP A 48 -0.22 6.91 -10.54
C ASP A 48 0.73 8.12 -10.39
N PRO A 49 1.36 8.57 -11.50
CA PRO A 49 2.28 9.70 -11.49
C PRO A 49 1.66 11.04 -11.10
N SER A 50 0.33 11.14 -11.01
CA SER A 50 -0.34 12.34 -10.50
C SER A 50 -0.24 12.47 -8.97
N ILE A 51 0.08 11.38 -8.27
CA ILE A 51 0.29 11.35 -6.83
C ILE A 51 1.69 11.88 -6.52
N ILE A 52 1.77 12.84 -5.59
CA ILE A 52 3.06 13.36 -5.12
C ILE A 52 3.85 12.28 -4.38
N LEU A 53 5.18 12.24 -4.57
CA LEU A 53 6.08 11.22 -3.99
C LEU A 53 5.95 11.07 -2.47
N ASN A 54 5.59 12.14 -1.76
CA ASN A 54 5.28 12.12 -0.34
C ASN A 54 3.83 12.57 -0.11
N PRO A 55 2.85 11.67 -0.23
CA PRO A 55 1.44 12.00 -0.05
C PRO A 55 1.05 12.20 1.43
N GLY A 56 1.99 12.08 2.37
CA GLY A 56 1.71 12.29 3.79
C GLY A 56 0.86 11.19 4.43
N VAL A 57 0.99 9.94 3.98
CA VAL A 57 0.29 8.80 4.61
C VAL A 57 0.70 8.65 6.09
N GLN A 58 -0.30 8.68 6.97
CA GLN A 58 -0.11 8.73 8.41
C GLN A 58 0.07 7.33 9.01
N ASN A 59 0.71 7.26 10.18
CA ASN A 59 0.86 6.01 10.91
C ASN A 59 -0.50 5.40 11.27
N GLY A 60 -0.63 4.09 11.03
CA GLY A 60 -1.88 3.36 11.23
C GLY A 60 -2.95 3.68 10.20
N SER A 61 -2.60 4.33 9.08
CA SER A 61 -3.47 4.41 7.91
C SER A 61 -3.36 3.17 7.04
N VAL A 62 -4.39 2.93 6.22
CA VAL A 62 -4.50 1.79 5.31
C VAL A 62 -4.57 2.29 3.87
N THR A 63 -3.71 1.76 3.00
CA THR A 63 -3.80 1.96 1.56
C THR A 63 -4.39 0.70 0.96
N VAL A 64 -5.50 0.83 0.24
CA VAL A 64 -6.19 -0.27 -0.42
C VAL A 64 -5.85 -0.21 -1.90
N ILE A 65 -5.37 -1.33 -2.42
CA ILE A 65 -5.15 -1.54 -3.85
C ILE A 65 -5.91 -2.77 -4.32
N GLU A 66 -6.26 -2.77 -5.60
CA GLU A 66 -6.70 -3.95 -6.32
C GLU A 66 -5.61 -4.41 -7.27
N TYR A 67 -5.51 -5.71 -7.43
CA TYR A 67 -4.67 -6.36 -8.42
C TYR A 67 -5.50 -7.34 -9.23
N GLU A 68 -5.49 -7.17 -10.55
CA GLU A 68 -6.18 -8.07 -11.45
C GLU A 68 -5.43 -8.12 -12.78
N ASN A 69 -5.13 -9.33 -13.29
CA ASN A 69 -4.55 -9.53 -14.62
C ASN A 69 -3.29 -8.69 -14.88
N GLY A 70 -2.38 -8.61 -13.89
CA GLY A 70 -1.15 -7.82 -14.03
C GLY A 70 -1.28 -6.34 -13.72
N LYS A 71 -2.49 -5.82 -13.50
CA LYS A 71 -2.74 -4.39 -13.29
C LYS A 71 -3.01 -4.09 -11.83
N ILE A 72 -2.30 -3.10 -11.29
CA ILE A 72 -2.54 -2.54 -9.96
C ILE A 72 -3.40 -1.27 -10.11
N THR A 73 -4.44 -1.15 -9.27
CA THR A 73 -5.27 0.05 -9.17
C THR A 73 -5.34 0.51 -7.72
N ILE A 74 -5.12 1.80 -7.46
CA ILE A 74 -5.25 2.37 -6.11
C ILE A 74 -6.73 2.68 -5.86
N GLN A 75 -7.31 2.04 -4.85
CA GLN A 75 -8.69 2.30 -4.41
C GLN A 75 -8.74 3.37 -3.33
N THR A 76 -7.80 3.35 -2.39
CA THR A 76 -7.68 4.38 -1.36
C THR A 76 -6.24 4.51 -0.90
N LEU A 77 -5.79 5.75 -0.63
CA LEU A 77 -4.45 6.06 -0.17
C LEU A 77 -4.50 6.67 1.22
N GLY A 78 -3.93 5.98 2.22
CA GLY A 78 -3.78 6.52 3.57
C GLY A 78 -5.08 6.69 4.37
N ASP A 79 -6.01 5.74 4.29
CA ASP A 79 -7.27 5.76 5.02
C ASP A 79 -7.08 5.55 6.53
N LEU A 80 -7.55 6.50 7.34
CA LEU A 80 -7.53 6.42 8.81
C LEU A 80 -8.82 5.84 9.41
N SER A 81 -9.84 5.58 8.60
CA SER A 81 -11.15 5.09 9.04
C SER A 81 -11.02 3.79 9.85
N TYR A 82 -10.22 2.84 9.38
CA TYR A 82 -9.95 1.57 10.07
C TYR A 82 -9.45 1.77 11.50
N ARG A 83 -8.50 2.70 11.69
CA ARG A 83 -7.96 3.03 13.00
C ARG A 83 -9.02 3.66 13.91
N GLN A 84 -9.81 4.58 13.37
CA GLN A 84 -10.87 5.27 14.12
C GLN A 84 -11.99 4.29 14.53
N VAL A 85 -12.41 3.42 13.62
CA VAL A 85 -13.41 2.38 13.89
C VAL A 85 -12.87 1.38 14.91
N GLY A 86 -11.64 0.93 14.75
CA GLY A 86 -10.99 0.03 15.72
C GLY A 86 -10.93 0.62 17.13
N ALA A 87 -10.59 1.91 17.27
CA ALA A 87 -10.61 2.60 18.56
C ALA A 87 -12.00 2.60 19.21
N LYS A 88 -13.05 2.92 18.45
CA LYS A 88 -14.44 2.92 18.96
C LYS A 88 -14.90 1.53 19.40
N ILE A 89 -14.52 0.48 18.67
CA ILE A 89 -14.84 -0.91 19.03
C ILE A 89 -14.20 -1.26 20.38
N LEU A 90 -12.93 -0.88 20.59
CA LEU A 90 -12.22 -1.13 21.85
C LEU A 90 -12.79 -0.32 23.02
N GLU A 91 -13.23 0.91 22.78
CA GLU A 91 -13.89 1.75 23.79
C GLU A 91 -15.23 1.17 24.23
N GLY A 92 -16.05 0.66 23.32
CA GLY A 92 -17.33 0.02 23.62
C GLY A 92 -17.23 -1.38 24.26
N GLN A 93 -16.02 -1.93 24.35
CA GLN A 93 -15.73 -3.19 25.03
C GLN A 93 -15.25 -3.01 26.49
N LYS A 94 -15.08 -1.76 26.94
CA LYS A 94 -14.80 -1.43 28.34
C LYS A 94 -16.10 -1.24 29.13
#